data_AF-A0AAC9J341-F1
#
_entry.id   AF-A0AAC9J341-F1
#
_cell.length_a   1.000
_cell.length_b   1.000
_cell.length_c   1.000
_cell.angle_alpha   90.00
_cell.angle_beta   90.00
_cell.angle_gamma   90.00
#
_symmetry.space_group_name_H-M   'P 1'
#
loop_
_entity.id
_entity.type
_entity.pdbx_description
1 polymer ?
#
loop_
_entity_poly.entity_id
_entity_poly.type
_entity_poly.pdbx_seq_one_letter_code
_entity_poly.pdbx_strand_id
1 'polypeptide(L)' 'MAKKMPLSMPEKLKGDLEKMSNEVGLSQNHLAVLALHSLVRNYEKKGTFIFADLLNPEHRD' A
#
# COMPACT_ATOMS: atom_id res chain seq x y z
N MET A 1 23.40 -0.45 1.92
CA MET A 1 22.59 -0.48 0.68
C MET A 1 21.18 -0.93 1.04
N ALA A 2 20.15 -0.24 0.55
CA ALA A 2 18.76 -0.69 0.76
C ALA A 2 18.53 -2.03 0.02
N LYS A 3 17.95 -3.02 0.70
CA LYS A 3 17.61 -4.31 0.08
C LYS A 3 16.38 -4.10 -0.82
N LYS A 4 16.48 -4.47 -2.09
CA LYS A 4 15.34 -4.40 -3.02
C LYS A 4 14.28 -5.44 -2.62
N MET A 5 13.02 -5.02 -2.63
CA MET A 5 11.86 -5.89 -2.44
C MET A 5 11.06 -5.91 -3.74
N PRO A 6 11.17 -6.97 -4.56
CA PRO A 6 10.34 -7.09 -5.76
C PRO A 6 8.89 -7.31 -5.34
N LEU A 7 7.98 -6.49 -5.85
CA LEU A 7 6.54 -6.61 -5.62
C LEU A 7 5.85 -6.96 -6.94
N SER A 8 5.10 -8.05 -6.93
CA SER A 8 4.15 -8.33 -8.00
C SER A 8 2.85 -7.59 -7.70
N MET A 9 2.40 -6.77 -8.64
CA MET A 9 1.23 -5.91 -8.46
C MET A 9 0.26 -6.14 -9.63
N PRO A 10 -1.05 -6.37 -9.35
CA PRO A 10 -2.06 -6.40 -10.39
C PRO A 10 -2.11 -5.07 -11.16
N GLU A 11 -2.34 -5.12 -12.47
CA GLU A 11 -2.35 -3.91 -13.33
C GLU A 11 -3.32 -2.83 -12.85
N LYS A 12 -4.51 -3.22 -12.35
CA LYS A 12 -5.46 -2.27 -11.77
C LYS A 12 -4.85 -1.50 -10.59
N LEU A 13 -4.23 -2.21 -9.65
CA LEU A 13 -3.61 -1.59 -8.47
C LEU A 13 -2.44 -0.68 -8.86
N LYS A 14 -1.69 -1.05 -9.89
CA LYS A 14 -0.62 -0.22 -10.44
C LYS A 14 -1.16 1.07 -11.08
N GLY A 15 -2.25 0.99 -11.84
CA GLY A 15 -2.92 2.16 -12.40
C GLY A 15 -3.48 3.09 -11.33
N ASP A 16 -4.09 2.52 -10.28
CA ASP A 16 -4.58 3.29 -9.13
C ASP A 16 -3.41 4.01 -8.42
N LEU A 17 -2.27 3.34 -8.24
CA LEU A 17 -1.06 3.92 -7.65
C LEU A 17 -0.44 5.04 -8.52
N GLU A 18 -0.45 4.88 -9.84
CA GLU A 18 0.01 5.90 -10.79
C GLU A 18 -0.85 7.16 -10.72
N LYS A 19 -2.18 7.00 -10.66
CA LYS A 19 -3.10 8.11 -10.47
C LYS A 19 -2.80 8.89 -9.18
N MET A 20 -2.65 8.19 -8.06
CA MET A 20 -2.29 8.82 -6.78
C MET A 20 -0.95 9.57 -6.87
N SER A 21 0.06 8.96 -7.50
CA SER A 21 1.37 9.55 -7.73
C SER A 21 1.27 10.89 -8.46
N ASN A 22 0.44 10.97 -9.50
CA ASN A 22 0.20 12.20 -10.25
C ASN A 22 -0.54 13.26 -9.43
N GLU A 23 -1.55 12.86 -8.64
CA GLU A 23 -2.35 13.78 -7.82
C GLU A 23 -1.54 14.44 -6.70
N VAL A 24 -0.65 13.68 -6.05
CA VAL A 24 0.13 14.18 -4.90
C VAL A 24 1.51 14.71 -5.28
N GLY A 25 1.92 14.58 -6.54
CA GLY A 25 3.22 15.04 -7.03
C GLY A 25 4.42 14.25 -6.48
N LEU A 26 4.23 12.99 -6.09
CA LEU A 26 5.29 12.10 -5.60
C LEU A 26 5.44 10.91 -6.54
N SER A 27 6.64 10.33 -6.66
CA SER A 27 6.81 9.11 -7.44
C SER A 27 6.10 7.92 -6.79
N GLN A 28 5.62 6.97 -7.60
CA GLN A 28 4.99 5.74 -7.12
C GLN A 28 5.84 5.01 -6.06
N ASN A 29 7.17 4.94 -6.26
CA ASN A 29 8.06 4.32 -5.30
C ASN A 29 8.10 5.08 -3.96
N HIS A 30 8.14 6.41 -3.99
CA HIS A 30 8.10 7.21 -2.77
C HIS A 30 6.76 6.99 -2.04
N LEU A 31 5.65 7.01 -2.77
CA LEU A 31 4.32 6.81 -2.21
C LEU A 31 4.17 5.41 -1.59
N ALA A 32 4.68 4.37 -2.25
CA ALA A 32 4.72 3.03 -1.71
C ALA A 32 5.54 2.94 -0.41
N VAL A 33 6.70 3.61 -0.34
CA VAL A 33 7.51 3.67 0.89
C VAL A 33 6.75 4.36 2.04
N LEU A 34 6.06 5.47 1.77
CA LEU A 34 5.23 6.15 2.78
C LEU A 34 4.07 5.25 3.26
N ALA A 35 3.41 4.57 2.32
CA ALA A 35 2.35 3.62 2.64
C ALA A 35 2.87 2.47 3.53
N LEU A 36 4.05 1.93 3.24
CA LEU A 36 4.69 0.89 4.06
C LEU A 36 5.05 1.41 5.47
N HIS A 37 5.55 2.64 5.60
CA HIS A 37 5.78 3.25 6.92
C HIS A 37 4.47 3.41 7.72
N SER A 38 3.40 3.84 7.05
CA SER A 38 2.07 3.95 7.64
C SER A 38 1.55 2.58 8.08
N LEU A 39 1.70 1.56 7.22
CA LEU A 39 1.30 0.18 7.50
C LEU A 39 1.96 -0.33 8.79
N VAL A 40 3.29 -0.22 8.90
CA VAL A 40 4.04 -0.69 10.07
C VAL A 40 3.60 0.05 11.34
N ARG A 41 3.52 1.39 11.30
CA ARG A 41 3.09 2.19 12.46
C ARG A 41 1.66 1.89 12.90
N ASN A 42 0.76 1.61 11.96
CA ASN A 42 -0.61 1.25 12.29
C ASN A 42 -0.68 -0.17 12.87
N TYR A 43 0.11 -1.10 12.34
CA TYR A 43 0.19 -2.47 12.86
C TYR A 43 0.73 -2.49 14.30
N GLU A 44 1.78 -1.71 14.60
CA GLU A 44 2.31 -1.58 15.97
C GLU A 44 1.25 -1.11 16.98
N LYS A 45 0.32 -0.25 16.55
CA LYS A 45 -0.72 0.32 17.42
C LYS A 45 -1.98 -0.53 17.53
N LYS A 46 -2.40 -1.16 16.44
CA LYS A 46 -3.72 -1.80 16.30
C LYS A 46 -3.66 -3.31 16.03
N GLY A 47 -2.46 -3.86 15.83
CA GLY A 47 -2.27 -5.25 15.46
C GLY A 47 -2.93 -5.60 14.12
N THR A 48 -3.39 -6.84 14.02
CA THR A 48 -4.00 -7.41 12.81
C THR A 48 -5.32 -6.76 12.41
N PHE A 49 -5.94 -5.96 13.28
CA PHE A 49 -7.22 -5.29 13.02
C PHE A 49 -7.17 -4.38 11.78
N ILE A 50 -6.00 -3.88 11.40
CA ILE A 50 -5.83 -3.04 10.19
C ILE A 50 -6.13 -3.78 8.88
N PHE A 51 -6.24 -5.11 8.92
CA PHE A 51 -6.55 -5.94 7.76
C PHE A 51 -8.00 -6.46 7.78
N ALA A 52 -8.81 -6.13 8.79
CA ALA A 52 -10.15 -6.71 8.96
C ALA A 52 -11.01 -6.55 7.69
N ASP A 53 -11.05 -5.34 7.12
CA ASP A 53 -11.83 -5.06 5.91
C ASP A 53 -11.24 -5.73 4.65
N LEU A 54 -9.92 -5.91 4.59
CA LEU A 54 -9.23 -6.57 3.47
C LEU A 54 -9.39 -8.10 3.49
N LEU A 55 -9.62 -8.65 4.69
CA LEU A 55 -9.87 -10.08 4.91
C LEU A 55 -11.36 -10.41 4.88
N ASN A 56 -12.23 -9.41 5.00
CA ASN A 56 -13.67 -9.59 4.90
C ASN A 56 -14.04 -9.91 3.43
N PRO A 57 -14.61 -11.10 3.15
CA PRO A 57 -15.00 -11.48 1.80
C PRO A 57 -16.02 -10.54 1.16
N GLU A 58 -16.82 -9.82 1.96
CA GLU A 58 -17.86 -8.91 1.49
C GLU A 58 -17.33 -7.58 0.91
N HIS A 59 -16.02 -7.32 0.99
CA HIS A 59 -15.37 -6.12 0.44
C HIS A 59 -14.44 -6.43 -0.75
N ARG A 60 -14.54 -7.64 -1.33
CA ARG A 60 -13.76 -8.07 -2.50
C ARG A 60 -14.44 -7.82 -3.86
N ASP A 61 -15.46 -6.97 -3.90
CA ASP A 61 -16.17 -6.59 -5.12
C ASP A 61 -15.54 -5.37 -5.82
#